data_AF-A0A3M6HS41-F1
#
_entry.id   AF-A0A3M6HS41-F1
#
_cell.length_a   1.000
_cell.length_b   1.000
_cell.length_c   1.000
_cell.angle_alpha   90.00
_cell.angle_beta   90.00
_cell.angle_gamma   90.00
#
_symmetry.space_group_name_H-M   'P 1'
#
loop_
_entity.id
_entity.type
_entity.pdbx_description
1 polymer ?
#
loop_
_entity_poly.entity_id
_entity_poly.type
_entity_poly.pdbx_seq_one_letter_code
_entity_poly.pdbx_strand_id
1 'polypeptide(L)'
;MDNNTTGLAGSWHQNFSEQDNSSEAVLLRTCVRAEKILQGSVFALEVLDDYHQDAKAGRLSRERLRGFLQGLHAAGAIPLEDYDDLDRELA
;
A
#
# COMPACT_ATOMS: atom_id res chain seq x y z
N MET A 1 28.48 -14.23 11.24
CA MET A 1 27.45 -14.79 10.34
C MET A 1 26.34 -13.78 10.36
N ASP A 2 26.44 -12.87 9.41
CA ASP A 2 25.86 -11.55 9.51
C ASP A 2 24.62 -11.61 8.63
N ASN A 3 23.47 -11.92 9.24
CA ASN A 3 22.18 -11.94 8.54
C ASN A 3 21.71 -10.51 8.32
N ASN A 4 22.36 -9.83 7.37
CA ASN A 4 21.98 -8.51 6.91
C ASN A 4 20.87 -8.67 5.86
N THR A 5 19.66 -8.99 6.29
CA THR A 5 18.44 -8.81 5.48
C THR A 5 17.95 -7.39 5.67
N THR A 6 18.75 -6.44 5.21
CA THR A 6 18.40 -5.01 5.21
C THR A 6 17.93 -4.66 3.81
N GLY A 7 16.62 -4.41 3.65
CA GLY A 7 16.12 -3.51 2.61
C GLY A 7 15.18 -4.04 1.52
N LEU A 8 14.09 -4.74 1.84
CA LEU A 8 13.03 -4.98 0.83
C LEU A 8 11.63 -4.45 1.17
N ALA A 9 11.33 -4.14 2.43
CA ALA A 9 10.22 -3.27 2.84
C ALA A 9 10.38 -3.15 4.35
N GLY A 10 10.81 -1.99 4.84
CA GLY A 10 10.76 -1.75 6.29
C GLY A 10 9.30 -1.68 6.67
N SER A 11 8.79 -2.71 7.36
CA SER A 11 7.36 -2.78 7.74
C SER A 11 6.89 -1.42 8.27
N TRP A 12 5.94 -0.82 7.56
CA TRP A 12 5.44 0.52 7.84
C TRP A 12 4.56 0.50 9.09
N HIS A 13 5.17 0.32 10.26
CA HIS A 13 4.51 0.43 11.56
C HIS A 13 4.28 1.91 11.89
N GLN A 14 3.35 2.54 11.20
CA GLN A 14 2.81 3.86 11.54
C GLN A 14 1.44 3.65 12.19
N ASN A 15 1.25 4.19 13.39
CA ASN A 15 -0.05 4.23 14.06
C ASN A 15 -0.88 5.35 13.41
N PHE A 16 -1.52 5.06 12.29
CA PHE A 16 -2.59 5.93 11.78
C PHE A 16 -3.76 5.83 12.75
N SER A 17 -4.22 6.97 13.27
CA SER A 17 -5.49 7.01 13.99
C SER A 17 -6.57 6.59 13.00
N GLU A 18 -7.39 5.59 13.33
CA GLU A 18 -8.52 5.14 12.50
C GLU A 18 -9.55 6.26 12.22
N GLN A 19 -9.43 7.38 12.95
CA GLN A 19 -10.29 8.55 12.82
C GLN A 19 -9.69 9.67 11.95
N ASP A 20 -8.44 9.53 11.48
CA ASP A 20 -7.81 10.49 10.57
C ASP A 20 -8.24 10.20 9.12
N ASN A 21 -9.18 11.02 8.66
CA ASN A 21 -9.75 10.97 7.31
C ASN A 21 -9.10 11.98 6.36
N SER A 22 -7.93 12.54 6.70
CA SER A 22 -7.17 13.34 5.75
C SER A 22 -6.81 12.50 4.53
N SER A 23 -6.72 13.14 3.35
CA SER A 23 -6.39 12.42 2.11
C SER A 23 -5.05 11.69 2.21
N GLU A 24 -4.08 12.27 2.89
CA GLU A 24 -2.77 11.64 3.14
C GLU A 24 -2.89 10.40 4.03
N ALA A 25 -3.57 10.50 5.17
CA ALA A 25 -3.72 9.38 6.10
C ALA A 25 -4.47 8.20 5.48
N VAL A 26 -5.50 8.48 4.67
CA VAL A 26 -6.21 7.45 3.89
C VAL A 26 -5.24 6.72 2.94
N LEU A 27 -4.48 7.45 2.14
CA LEU A 27 -3.53 6.87 1.18
C LEU A 27 -2.48 6.02 1.88
N LEU A 28 -1.88 6.53 2.95
CA LEU A 28 -0.85 5.81 3.70
C LEU A 28 -1.40 4.54 4.35
N ARG A 29 -2.59 4.60 4.98
CA ARG A 29 -3.23 3.42 5.55
C ARG A 29 -3.55 2.37 4.49
N THR A 30 -4.06 2.78 3.32
CA THR A 30 -4.30 1.86 2.20
C THR A 30 -3.00 1.19 1.75
N CYS A 31 -1.88 1.93 1.66
CA CYS A 31 -0.57 1.36 1.37
C CYS A 31 -0.15 0.32 2.41
N VAL A 32 -0.28 0.61 3.72
CA VAL A 32 0.06 -0.35 4.78
C VAL A 32 -0.82 -1.61 4.72
N ARG A 33 -2.11 -1.48 4.41
CA ARG A 33 -2.99 -2.65 4.25
C ARG A 33 -2.60 -3.48 3.03
N ALA A 34 -2.31 -2.84 1.90
CA ALA A 34 -1.84 -3.51 0.69
C ALA A 34 -0.49 -4.24 0.90
N GLU A 35 0.43 -3.68 1.69
CA GLU A 35 1.71 -4.32 2.04
C GLU A 35 1.50 -5.69 2.68
N LYS A 36 0.53 -5.82 3.60
CA LYS A 36 0.20 -7.08 4.28
C LYS A 36 -0.34 -8.15 3.34
N ILE A 37 -1.12 -7.74 2.33
CA ILE A 37 -1.67 -8.65 1.32
C ILE A 37 -0.56 -9.12 0.37
N LEU A 38 0.37 -8.23 0.03
CA LEU A 38 1.41 -8.46 -0.98
C LEU A 38 2.70 -9.09 -0.45
N GLN A 39 2.73 -9.60 0.78
CA GLN A 39 3.95 -10.16 1.42
C GLN A 39 4.66 -11.25 0.59
N GLY A 40 3.95 -11.92 -0.33
CA GLY A 40 4.51 -12.92 -1.24
C GLY A 40 5.08 -12.38 -2.56
N SER A 41 4.97 -11.08 -2.85
CA SER A 41 5.33 -10.48 -4.14
C SER A 41 6.33 -9.33 -3.99
N VAL A 42 7.63 -9.67 -4.08
CA VAL A 42 8.74 -8.69 -3.93
C VAL A 42 8.59 -7.51 -4.89
N PHE A 43 8.28 -7.78 -6.16
CA PHE A 43 8.11 -6.74 -7.17
C PHE A 43 6.95 -5.78 -6.85
N ALA A 44 5.80 -6.32 -6.38
CA ALA A 44 4.66 -5.48 -6.04
C ALA A 44 4.95 -4.63 -4.78
N LEU A 45 5.74 -5.14 -3.83
CA LEU A 45 6.15 -4.42 -2.64
C LEU A 45 7.11 -3.26 -2.97
N GLU A 46 8.07 -3.46 -3.88
CA GLU A 46 8.96 -2.39 -4.33
C GLU A 46 8.18 -1.22 -4.96
N VAL A 47 7.24 -1.53 -5.86
CA VAL A 47 6.39 -0.51 -6.46
C VAL A 47 5.47 0.14 -5.43
N LEU A 48 4.92 -0.64 -4.48
CA LEU A 48 4.08 -0.08 -3.42
C LEU A 48 4.85 0.90 -2.52
N ASP A 49 6.16 0.70 -2.30
CA ASP A 49 6.98 1.66 -1.54
C ASP A 49 7.07 3.01 -2.24
N ASP A 50 7.23 3.06 -3.56
CA ASP A 50 7.19 4.32 -4.31
C ASP A 50 5.87 5.07 -4.09
N TYR A 51 4.75 4.35 -4.08
CA TYR A 51 3.43 4.93 -3.80
C TYR A 51 3.34 5.43 -2.35
N HIS A 52 3.85 4.66 -1.38
CA HIS A 52 3.88 5.08 0.01
C HIS A 52 4.74 6.34 0.21
N GLN A 53 5.92 6.43 -0.41
CA GLN A 53 6.74 7.63 -0.38
C GLN A 53 6.05 8.83 -1.05
N ASP A 54 5.37 8.63 -2.17
CA ASP A 54 4.60 9.68 -2.83
C ASP A 54 3.41 10.16 -2.00
N ALA A 55 2.77 9.28 -1.23
CA ALA A 55 1.73 9.65 -0.27
C ALA A 55 2.29 10.55 0.84
N LYS A 56 3.42 10.17 1.45
CA LYS A 56 4.10 11.00 2.48
C LYS A 56 4.57 12.35 1.94
N ALA A 57 4.89 12.41 0.64
CA ALA A 57 5.28 13.64 -0.02
C ALA A 57 4.09 14.51 -0.49
N GLY A 58 2.85 14.06 -0.29
CA GLY A 58 1.64 14.76 -0.77
C GLY A 58 1.50 14.76 -2.30
N ARG A 59 2.17 13.83 -3.01
CA ARG A 59 2.18 13.72 -4.48
C ARG A 59 1.30 12.60 -5.01
N LEU A 60 0.80 11.72 -4.14
CA LEU A 60 -0.09 10.63 -4.54
C LEU A 60 -1.56 11.08 -4.54
N SER A 61 -2.31 10.66 -5.57
CA SER A 61 -3.76 10.81 -5.62
C SER A 61 -4.46 9.46 -5.39
N ARG A 62 -5.71 9.52 -4.90
CA ARG A 62 -6.57 8.33 -4.71
C ARG A 62 -6.76 7.55 -6.00
N GLU A 63 -6.99 8.25 -7.12
CA GLU A 63 -7.16 7.63 -8.44
C GLU A 63 -5.91 6.86 -8.89
N ARG A 64 -4.73 7.43 -8.66
CA ARG A 64 -3.46 6.79 -9.03
C ARG A 64 -3.23 5.52 -8.22
N LEU A 65 -3.51 5.57 -6.91
CA LEU A 65 -3.41 4.39 -6.04
C LEU A 65 -4.46 3.33 -6.40
N ARG A 66 -5.72 3.74 -6.63
CA ARG A 66 -6.80 2.84 -7.09
C ARG A 66 -6.42 2.12 -8.38
N GLY A 67 -5.91 2.83 -9.38
CA GLY A 67 -5.49 2.22 -10.65
C GLY A 67 -4.39 1.18 -10.48
N PHE A 68 -3.44 1.42 -9.57
CA PHE A 68 -2.41 0.43 -9.22
C PHE A 68 -3.00 -0.82 -8.57
N LEU A 69 -3.86 -0.65 -7.57
CA LEU A 69 -4.53 -1.77 -6.90
C LEU A 69 -5.41 -2.57 -7.85
N GLN A 70 -6.10 -1.91 -8.78
CA GLN A 70 -6.88 -2.55 -9.83
C GLN A 70 -5.97 -3.38 -10.75
N GLY A 71 -4.80 -2.87 -11.11
CA GLY A 71 -3.80 -3.61 -11.89
C GLY A 71 -3.28 -4.85 -11.17
N LEU A 72 -3.03 -4.75 -9.87
CA LEU A 72 -2.62 -5.89 -9.04
C LEU A 72 -3.71 -6.95 -8.92
N HIS A 73 -4.97 -6.54 -8.75
CA HIS A 73 -6.11 -7.46 -8.76
C HIS A 73 -6.25 -8.17 -10.12
N ALA A 74 -6.17 -7.43 -11.23
CA ALA A 74 -6.24 -7.98 -12.57
C ALA A 74 -5.10 -8.97 -12.86
N ALA A 75 -3.93 -8.78 -12.24
CA ALA A 75 -2.79 -9.69 -12.32
C ALA A 75 -2.89 -10.90 -11.36
N GLY A 76 -3.94 -10.98 -10.53
CA GLY A 76 -4.13 -12.03 -9.53
C GLY A 76 -3.26 -11.90 -8.28
N ALA A 77 -2.62 -10.75 -8.07
CA ALA A 77 -1.77 -10.49 -6.90
C ALA A 77 -2.56 -10.11 -5.64
N ILE A 78 -3.80 -9.62 -5.82
CA ILE A 78 -4.73 -9.26 -4.74
C ILE A 78 -6.07 -9.98 -4.99
N PRO A 79 -6.59 -10.77 -4.02
CA PRO A 79 -7.93 -11.34 -4.08
C PRO A 79 -9.03 -10.27 -4.20
N LEU A 80 -10.19 -10.62 -4.76
CA LEU A 80 -11.29 -9.66 -4.94
C LEU A 80 -11.76 -9.03 -3.62
N GLU A 81 -11.87 -9.82 -2.56
CA GLU A 81 -12.31 -9.33 -1.24
C GLU A 81 -11.36 -8.28 -0.66
N ASP A 82 -10.05 -8.52 -0.77
CA ASP A 82 -9.02 -7.59 -0.33
C ASP A 82 -9.02 -6.32 -1.20
N TYR A 83 -9.24 -6.46 -2.52
CA TYR A 83 -9.34 -5.32 -3.42
C TYR A 83 -10.56 -4.44 -3.10
N ASP A 84 -11.75 -5.04 -2.90
CA ASP A 84 -12.97 -4.29 -2.59
C ASP A 84 -12.85 -3.51 -1.27
N ASP A 85 -12.20 -4.10 -0.25
CA ASP A 85 -11.94 -3.43 1.01
C ASP A 85 -10.95 -2.26 0.87
N LEU A 86 -9.89 -2.42 0.08
CA LEU A 86 -8.96 -1.34 -0.23
C LEU A 86 -9.59 -0.24 -1.08
N ASP A 87 -10.46 -0.58 -2.04
CA ASP A 87 -11.14 0.40 -2.89
C ASP A 87 -12.16 1.22 -2.10
N ARG A 88 -12.88 0.58 -1.17
CA ARG A 88 -13.81 1.26 -0.25
C ARG A 88 -13.10 2.27 0.65
N GLU A 89 -11.87 1.97 1.07
CA GLU A 89 -11.04 2.90 1.84
C GLU A 89 -10.72 4.19 1.05
N LEU A 90 -10.64 4.08 -0.28
CA LEU A 90 -10.32 5.20 -1.17
C LEU A 90 -11.56 6.00 -1.63
N ALA A 91 -12.78 5.55 -1.30
CA ALA A 91 -14.03 6.25 -1.60
C ALA A 91 -14.18 7.56 -0.80
#